data_AF-A0A7C3S1D5-F1
#
_entry.id   AF-A0A7C3S1D5-F1
#
_cell.length_a   1.000
_cell.length_b   1.000
_cell.length_c   1.000
_cell.angle_alpha   90.00
_cell.angle_beta   90.00
_cell.angle_gamma   90.00
#
_symmetry.space_group_name_H-M   'P 1'
#
loop_
_entity.id
_entity.type
_entity.pdbx_description
1 polymer ?
#
loop_
_entity_poly.entity_id
_entity_poly.type
_entity_poly.pdbx_seq_one_letter_code
_entity_poly.pdbx_strand_id
1 'polypeptide(L)'
;MDQEGRLPNAADVKEAILRFQYAEKLKSGLIIGMRLLNHVVTLKGDELSGGKKAVVWYLEGLSGELQIAGNVLGTDEWNSLERKLNELMGRIELLQFAEALSAFSEAISLATTSCQSSMNFLMEKHLI
;
A
#
# COMPACT_ATOMS: atom_id res chain seq x y z
N MET A 1 -27.25 -9.92 24.36
CA MET A 1 -26.90 -10.48 23.04
C MET A 1 -27.89 -9.89 22.04
N ASP A 2 -27.46 -9.75 20.79
CA ASP A 2 -28.21 -9.24 19.62
C ASP A 2 -27.88 -7.78 19.25
N GLN A 3 -26.70 -7.58 18.62
CA GLN A 3 -26.41 -6.42 17.75
C GLN A 3 -26.65 -6.75 16.27
N GLU A 4 -27.42 -7.79 15.96
CA GLU A 4 -27.51 -8.39 14.61
C GLU A 4 -28.54 -7.71 13.69
N GLY A 5 -29.04 -6.53 14.03
CA GLY A 5 -30.12 -5.86 13.30
C GLY A 5 -29.97 -4.37 13.02
N ARG A 6 -28.84 -3.75 13.38
CA ARG A 6 -28.64 -2.31 13.11
C ARG A 6 -28.09 -2.13 11.71
N LEU A 7 -28.87 -1.48 10.83
CA LEU A 7 -28.36 -0.98 9.55
C LEU A 7 -27.12 -0.11 9.84
N PRO A 8 -25.98 -0.37 9.16
CA PRO A 8 -24.78 0.42 9.37
C PRO A 8 -25.10 1.88 9.03
N ASN A 9 -24.59 2.80 9.86
CA ASN A 9 -24.86 4.21 9.60
C ASN A 9 -24.05 4.65 8.37
N ALA A 10 -24.48 5.72 7.69
CA ALA A 10 -23.86 6.16 6.44
C ALA A 10 -22.36 6.53 6.59
N ALA A 11 -21.92 6.93 7.78
CA ALA A 11 -20.51 7.22 8.06
C ALA A 11 -19.68 5.94 8.12
N ASP A 12 -20.18 4.88 8.78
CA ASP A 12 -19.48 3.58 8.86
C ASP A 12 -19.26 2.98 7.45
N VAL A 13 -20.29 3.07 6.60
CA VAL A 13 -20.21 2.63 5.20
C VAL A 13 -19.21 3.46 4.41
N LYS A 14 -19.25 4.79 4.55
CA LYS A 14 -18.32 5.69 3.86
C LYS A 14 -16.87 5.42 4.27
N GLU A 15 -16.62 5.23 5.57
CA GLU A 15 -15.29 4.91 6.08
C GLU A 15 -14.79 3.58 5.49
N ALA A 16 -15.62 2.53 5.51
CA ALA A 16 -15.26 1.24 4.93
C ALA A 16 -14.95 1.32 3.43
N ILE A 17 -15.74 2.07 2.65
CA ILE A 17 -15.48 2.29 1.22
C ILE A 17 -14.13 2.98 1.01
N LEU A 18 -13.88 4.07 1.73
CA LEU A 18 -12.62 4.82 1.60
C LEU A 18 -11.42 3.96 2.01
N ARG A 19 -11.52 3.22 3.11
CA ARG A 19 -10.47 2.33 3.60
C ARG A 19 -10.15 1.24 2.58
N PHE A 20 -11.17 0.61 2.00
CA PHE A 20 -11.04 -0.34 0.90
C PHE A 20 -10.35 0.29 -0.32
N GLN A 21 -10.80 1.47 -0.77
CA GLN A 21 -10.25 2.15 -1.94
C GLN A 21 -8.77 2.53 -1.77
N TYR A 22 -8.40 3.11 -0.62
CA TYR A 22 -7.00 3.47 -0.36
C TYR A 22 -6.12 2.23 -0.23
N ALA A 23 -6.58 1.18 0.44
CA ALA A 23 -5.82 -0.07 0.56
C ALA A 23 -5.59 -0.74 -0.81
N GLU A 24 -6.62 -0.81 -1.68
CA GLU A 24 -6.47 -1.35 -3.03
C GLU A 24 -5.57 -0.49 -3.92
N LYS A 25 -5.64 0.85 -3.78
CA LYS A 25 -4.74 1.78 -4.47
C LYS A 25 -3.28 1.57 -4.05
N LEU A 26 -3.01 1.41 -2.76
CA LEU A 26 -1.67 1.14 -2.25
C LEU A 26 -1.16 -0.23 -2.69
N LYS A 27 -1.99 -1.27 -2.59
CA LYS A 27 -1.64 -2.63 -3.05
C LYS A 27 -1.24 -2.64 -4.52
N SER A 28 -2.09 -2.06 -5.38
CA SER A 28 -1.79 -1.96 -6.82
C SER A 28 -0.52 -1.15 -7.08
N GLY A 29 -0.34 -0.04 -6.35
CA GLY A 29 0.87 0.78 -6.40
C GLY A 29 2.14 0.00 -6.05
N LEU A 30 2.11 -0.80 -4.98
CA LEU A 30 3.22 -1.65 -4.55
C LEU A 30 3.54 -2.74 -5.57
N ILE A 31 2.53 -3.38 -6.16
CA ILE A 31 2.71 -4.40 -7.22
C ILE A 31 3.41 -3.79 -8.44
N ILE A 32 3.00 -2.59 -8.85
CA ILE A 32 3.66 -1.86 -9.94
C ILE A 32 5.12 -1.56 -9.59
N GLY A 33 5.38 -1.03 -8.39
CA GLY A 33 6.73 -0.74 -7.90
C GLY A 33 7.65 -1.98 -7.89
N MET A 34 7.14 -3.12 -7.41
CA MET A 34 7.86 -4.39 -7.41
C MET A 34 8.21 -4.86 -8.83
N ARG A 35 7.26 -4.73 -9.78
CA ARG A 35 7.50 -5.07 -11.20
C ARG A 35 8.54 -4.15 -11.83
N LEU A 36 8.49 -2.85 -11.55
CA LEU A 36 9.51 -1.91 -12.02
C LEU A 36 10.89 -2.28 -11.48
N LEU A 37 11.00 -2.60 -10.18
CA LEU A 37 12.26 -3.01 -9.59
C LEU A 37 12.82 -4.28 -10.25
N ASN A 38 11.97 -5.29 -10.52
CA ASN A 38 12.38 -6.51 -11.22
C ASN A 38 13.00 -6.24 -12.62
N HIS A 39 12.58 -5.18 -13.31
CA HIS A 39 13.23 -4.78 -14.55
C HIS A 39 14.52 -4.00 -14.30
N VAL A 40 14.50 -3.07 -13.35
CA VAL A 40 15.67 -2.24 -12.99
C VAL A 40 16.87 -3.09 -12.59
N VAL A 41 16.69 -4.18 -11.85
CA VAL A 41 17.80 -5.05 -11.42
C VAL A 41 18.53 -5.76 -12.58
N THR A 42 17.95 -5.76 -13.78
CA THR A 42 18.58 -6.33 -14.98
C THR A 42 19.43 -5.32 -15.75
N LEU A 43 19.27 -4.02 -15.45
CA LEU A 43 20.00 -2.91 -16.07
C LEU A 43 21.43 -2.82 -15.54
N LYS A 44 22.29 -2.09 -16.25
CA LYS A 44 23.71 -1.91 -15.90
C LYS A 44 24.13 -0.45 -16.04
N GLY A 45 25.20 -0.07 -15.32
CA GLY A 45 25.80 1.27 -15.41
C GLY A 45 24.79 2.40 -15.13
N ASP A 46 24.78 3.41 -15.99
CA ASP A 46 23.94 4.60 -15.81
C ASP A 46 22.44 4.31 -15.92
N GLU A 47 22.04 3.30 -16.72
CA GLU A 47 20.64 2.88 -16.82
C GLU A 47 20.13 2.31 -15.49
N LEU A 48 20.96 1.52 -14.80
CA LEU A 48 20.65 1.03 -13.45
C LEU A 48 20.51 2.19 -12.47
N SER A 49 21.47 3.13 -12.50
CA SER A 49 21.46 4.31 -11.62
C SER A 49 20.20 5.17 -11.81
N GLY A 50 19.83 5.43 -13.07
CA GLY A 50 18.61 6.17 -13.42
C GLY A 50 17.33 5.41 -13.08
N GLY A 51 17.27 4.12 -13.44
CA GLY A 51 16.12 3.26 -13.14
C GLY A 51 15.85 3.14 -11.64
N LYS A 52 16.90 3.02 -10.83
CA LYS A 52 16.80 3.05 -9.36
C LYS A 52 16.13 4.33 -8.86
N LYS A 53 16.59 5.48 -9.31
CA LYS A 53 16.01 6.79 -8.94
C LYS A 53 14.54 6.88 -9.33
N ALA A 54 14.19 6.42 -10.53
CA ALA A 54 12.81 6.42 -10.98
C ALA A 54 11.89 5.56 -10.09
N VAL A 55 12.36 4.39 -9.65
CA VAL A 55 11.60 3.54 -8.70
C VAL A 55 11.47 4.22 -7.34
N VAL A 56 12.52 4.86 -6.82
CA VAL A 56 12.45 5.61 -5.56
C VAL A 56 11.44 6.75 -5.65
N TRP A 57 11.49 7.59 -6.70
CA TRP A 57 10.52 8.67 -6.91
C TRP A 57 9.08 8.17 -7.05
N TYR A 58 8.91 7.02 -7.69
CA TYR A 58 7.60 6.37 -7.74
C TYR A 58 7.09 5.99 -6.34
N LEU A 59 7.96 5.43 -5.49
CA LEU A 59 7.61 5.07 -4.11
C LEU A 59 7.37 6.31 -3.23
N GLU A 60 8.11 7.40 -3.43
CA GLU A 60 7.83 8.70 -2.79
C GLU A 60 6.43 9.22 -3.15
N GLY A 61 6.04 9.10 -4.42
CA GLY A 61 4.68 9.41 -4.86
C GLY A 61 3.63 8.53 -4.16
N LEU A 62 3.93 7.24 -3.98
CA LEU A 62 3.06 6.31 -3.26
C LEU A 62 2.98 6.63 -1.75
N SER A 63 4.06 7.12 -1.15
CA SER A 63 4.04 7.64 0.22
C SER A 63 3.13 8.88 0.35
N GLY A 64 3.08 9.74 -0.67
CA GLY A 64 2.12 10.85 -0.73
C GLY A 64 0.67 10.38 -0.72
N GLU A 65 0.34 9.32 -1.44
CA GLU A 65 -0.99 8.70 -1.41
C GLU A 65 -1.36 8.14 -0.04
N LEU A 66 -0.37 7.56 0.65
CA LEU A 66 -0.54 7.05 2.01
C LEU A 66 -0.83 8.18 3.02
N GLN A 67 -0.15 9.31 2.89
CA GLN A 67 -0.41 10.50 3.71
C GLN A 67 -1.82 11.06 3.48
N ILE A 68 -2.29 11.07 2.22
CA ILE A 68 -3.67 11.46 1.91
C ILE A 68 -4.65 10.51 2.60
N ALA A 69 -4.42 9.20 2.54
CA ALA A 69 -5.25 8.20 3.22
C ALA A 69 -5.28 8.43 4.75
N GLY A 70 -4.11 8.66 5.35
CA GLY A 70 -3.99 8.96 6.79
C GLY A 70 -4.70 10.23 7.22
N ASN A 71 -4.69 11.27 6.39
CA ASN A 71 -5.43 12.51 6.67
C ASN A 71 -6.96 12.33 6.62
N VAL A 72 -7.45 11.34 5.87
CA VAL A 72 -8.90 11.08 5.70
C VAL A 72 -9.41 10.06 6.73
N LEU A 73 -8.62 9.02 7.05
CA LEU A 73 -9.04 7.86 7.84
C LEU A 73 -8.33 7.72 9.19
N GLY A 74 -7.40 8.62 9.50
CA GLY A 74 -6.52 8.53 10.67
C GLY A 74 -5.20 7.83 10.34
N THR A 75 -4.12 8.28 10.98
CA THR A 75 -2.74 7.90 10.63
C THR A 75 -2.30 6.54 11.16
N ASP A 76 -2.89 6.07 12.27
CA ASP A 76 -2.37 4.92 13.02
C ASP A 76 -2.35 3.62 12.20
N GLU A 77 -3.34 3.44 11.34
CA GLU A 77 -3.45 2.28 10.46
C GLU A 77 -2.37 2.25 9.37
N TRP A 78 -1.97 3.42 8.89
CA TRP A 78 -1.08 3.57 7.72
C TRP A 78 0.40 3.67 8.11
N ASN A 79 0.69 3.99 9.37
CA ASN A 79 2.06 4.12 9.90
C ASN A 79 2.93 2.87 9.66
N SER A 80 2.33 1.67 9.69
CA SER A 80 3.05 0.43 9.42
C SER A 80 3.51 0.32 7.96
N LEU A 81 2.63 0.71 7.02
CA LEU A 81 2.92 0.77 5.59
C LEU A 81 3.91 1.88 5.26
N GLU A 82 3.83 3.04 5.93
CA GLU A 82 4.75 4.16 5.70
C GLU A 82 6.18 3.78 6.08
N ARG A 83 6.35 3.15 7.25
CA ARG A 83 7.65 2.60 7.66
C ARG A 83 8.17 1.58 6.66
N LYS A 84 7.30 0.74 6.10
CA LYS A 84 7.69 -0.27 5.11
C LYS A 84 8.10 0.34 3.78
N LEU A 85 7.44 1.41 3.32
CA LEU A 85 7.84 2.18 2.14
C LEU A 85 9.20 2.85 2.34
N ASN A 86 9.44 3.43 3.51
CA ASN A 86 10.74 4.04 3.84
C ASN A 86 11.86 2.98 3.86
N GLU A 87 11.61 1.82 4.46
CA GLU A 87 12.52 0.68 4.42
C GLU A 87 12.83 0.26 2.97
N LEU A 88 11.80 0.14 2.13
CA LEU A 88 11.93 -0.22 0.72
C LEU A 88 12.82 0.75 -0.05
N MET A 89 12.57 2.05 0.08
CA MET A 89 13.37 3.08 -0.59
C MET A 89 14.83 3.02 -0.15
N GLY A 90 15.10 2.91 1.15
CA GLY A 90 16.46 2.78 1.68
C GLY A 90 17.18 1.54 1.16
N ARG A 91 16.51 0.39 1.10
CA ARG A 91 17.09 -0.85 0.54
C ARG A 91 17.43 -0.72 -0.94
N ILE A 92 16.54 -0.11 -1.71
CA ILE A 92 16.78 0.16 -3.14
C ILE A 92 17.99 1.06 -3.29
N GLU A 93 18.07 2.16 -2.52
CA GLU A 93 19.20 3.09 -2.55
C GLU A 93 20.55 2.42 -2.27
N LEU A 94 20.57 1.50 -1.29
CA LEU A 94 21.73 0.69 -0.88
C LEU A 94 22.01 -0.52 -1.79
N LEU A 95 21.27 -0.68 -2.89
CA LEU A 95 21.40 -1.79 -3.85
C LEU A 95 21.09 -3.18 -3.24
N GLN A 96 20.33 -3.22 -2.15
CA GLN A 96 19.87 -4.44 -1.48
C GLN A 96 18.60 -4.96 -2.15
N PHE A 97 18.72 -5.34 -3.42
CA PHE A 97 17.56 -5.62 -4.27
C PHE A 97 16.77 -6.86 -3.87
N ALA A 98 17.44 -7.91 -3.40
CA ALA A 98 16.76 -9.12 -2.95
C ALA A 98 15.90 -8.83 -1.70
N GLU A 99 16.45 -8.07 -0.77
CA GLU A 99 15.77 -7.64 0.44
C GLU A 99 14.65 -6.64 0.13
N ALA A 100 14.85 -5.75 -0.84
CA ALA A 100 13.80 -4.85 -1.32
C ALA A 100 12.63 -5.64 -1.93
N LEU A 101 12.88 -6.67 -2.74
CA LEU A 101 11.82 -7.53 -3.30
C LEU A 101 11.06 -8.31 -2.21
N SER A 102 11.76 -8.79 -1.18
CA SER A 102 11.12 -9.38 0.00
C SER A 102 10.24 -8.37 0.73
N ALA A 103 10.78 -7.18 0.98
CA ALA A 103 10.06 -6.09 1.65
C ALA A 103 8.80 -5.65 0.86
N PHE A 104 8.83 -5.72 -0.47
CA PHE A 104 7.66 -5.47 -1.31
C PHE A 104 6.55 -6.49 -1.05
N SER A 105 6.92 -7.77 -0.99
CA SER A 105 5.98 -8.86 -0.74
C SER A 105 5.29 -8.72 0.62
N GLU A 106 6.06 -8.33 1.64
CA GLU A 106 5.53 -7.98 2.96
C GLU A 106 4.61 -6.77 2.92
N ALA A 107 4.98 -5.68 2.23
CA ALA A 107 4.16 -4.48 2.10
C ALA A 107 2.82 -4.77 1.40
N ILE A 108 2.84 -5.58 0.33
CA ILE A 108 1.63 -6.00 -0.40
C ILE A 108 0.72 -6.81 0.51
N SER A 109 1.30 -7.71 1.32
CA SER A 109 0.54 -8.51 2.29
C SER A 109 -0.11 -7.63 3.35
N LEU A 110 0.64 -6.68 3.92
CA LEU A 110 0.11 -5.70 4.88
C LEU A 110 -1.06 -4.89 4.29
N ALA A 111 -0.91 -4.36 3.08
CA ALA A 111 -1.98 -3.62 2.40
C ALA A 111 -3.23 -4.49 2.17
N THR A 112 -3.04 -5.77 1.85
CA THR A 112 -4.14 -6.74 1.69
C THR A 112 -4.85 -7.01 3.02
N THR A 113 -4.09 -7.20 4.11
CA THR A 113 -4.65 -7.44 5.44
C THR A 113 -5.43 -6.23 5.97
N SER A 114 -4.92 -5.00 5.77
CA SER A 114 -5.64 -3.77 6.17
C SER A 114 -6.98 -3.60 5.43
N CYS A 115 -7.08 -4.13 4.20
CA CYS A 115 -8.30 -4.09 3.40
C CYS A 115 -9.37 -5.11 3.85
N GLN A 116 -8.95 -6.23 4.46
CA GLN A 116 -9.79 -7.41 4.64
C GLN A 116 -11.05 -7.14 5.48
N SER A 117 -10.93 -6.37 6.57
CA SER A 117 -12.07 -6.04 7.44
C SER A 117 -13.12 -5.19 6.72
N SER A 118 -12.66 -4.17 5.98
CA SER A 118 -13.53 -3.28 5.21
C SER A 118 -14.18 -4.02 4.04
N MET A 119 -13.42 -4.87 3.35
CA MET A 119 -13.94 -5.71 2.27
C MET A 119 -15.04 -6.65 2.79
N ASN A 120 -14.80 -7.37 3.89
CA ASN A 120 -15.79 -8.27 4.49
C ASN A 120 -17.08 -7.53 4.85
N PHE A 121 -16.94 -6.38 5.53
CA PHE A 121 -18.08 -5.54 5.89
C PHE A 121 -18.89 -5.10 4.67
N LEU A 122 -18.23 -4.65 3.59
CA LEU A 122 -18.90 -4.20 2.37
C LEU A 122 -19.58 -5.35 1.63
N MET A 123 -18.96 -6.54 1.57
CA MET A 123 -19.56 -7.75 0.99
C MET A 123 -20.80 -8.21 1.77
N GLU A 124 -20.72 -8.26 3.10
CA GLU A 124 -21.83 -8.64 3.99
C GLU A 124 -23.04 -7.71 3.84
N LYS A 125 -22.81 -6.45 3.44
CA LYS A 125 -23.84 -5.45 3.20
C LYS A 125 -24.25 -5.32 1.72
N HIS A 126 -23.70 -6.16 0.83
CA HIS A 126 -23.94 -6.13 -0.61
C HIS A 126 -23.63 -4.77 -1.27
N LEU A 127 -22.57 -4.12 -0.79
CA LEU A 127 -22.12 -2.82 -1.31
C LEU A 127 -20.95 -2.94 -2.30
N ILE A 128 -20.34 -4.13 -2.40
CA ILE A 128 -19.38 -4.56 -3.41
C ILE A 128 -19.62 -6.02 -3.79
#